data_AF-A7SR50-F1
#
_entry.id   AF-A7SR50-F1
#
_cell.length_a   1.000
_cell.length_b   1.000
_cell.length_c   1.000
_cell.angle_alpha   90.00
_cell.angle_beta   90.00
_cell.angle_gamma   90.00
#
_symmetry.space_group_name_H-M   'P 1'
#
loop_
_entity.id
_entity.type
_entity.pdbx_description
1 polymer ?
#
loop_
_entity_poly.entity_id
_entity_poly.type
_entity_poly.pdbx_seq_one_letter_code
_entity_poly.pdbx_strand_id
1 'polypeptide(L)'
;MVFILFVKLHQDWICHPGWDMYGVFFSNHPDLRRILTDYGFEGHPFRKDFPVQGYVEVRYDDELKRLVCEPIEMAQEYRKFDISPTWEQFPTFRK
;
A
#
# COMPACT_ATOMS: atom_id res chain seq x y z
N MET A 1 17.81 -11.72 13.86
CA MET A 1 18.40 -10.37 13.71
C MET A 1 17.29 -9.42 13.31
N VAL A 2 16.40 -9.10 14.26
CA VAL A 2 15.27 -8.19 14.05
C VAL A 2 15.83 -6.79 14.26
N PHE A 3 16.10 -6.07 13.17
CA PHE A 3 16.49 -4.67 13.24
C PHE A 3 15.29 -3.86 13.73
N ILE A 4 15.15 -3.74 15.05
CA ILE A 4 14.28 -2.75 15.66
C ILE A 4 14.97 -1.42 15.47
N LEU A 5 14.44 -0.61 14.55
CA LEU A 5 14.93 0.72 14.24
C LEU A 5 14.71 1.62 15.46
N PHE A 6 15.72 1.74 16.32
CA PHE A 6 15.77 2.70 17.43
C PHE A 6 16.04 4.11 16.87
N VAL A 7 15.16 4.61 15.99
CA VAL A 7 15.20 6.02 15.56
C VAL A 7 14.43 6.83 16.57
N LYS A 8 15.18 7.63 17.32
CA LYS A 8 14.71 8.50 18.38
C LYS A 8 14.25 9.82 17.79
N LEU A 9 13.10 9.86 17.12
CA LEU A 9 12.42 11.10 16.77
C LEU A 9 10.92 10.86 16.77
N HIS A 10 10.19 11.69 17.50
CA HIS A 10 8.74 11.89 17.40
C HIS A 10 8.42 12.40 15.99
N GLN A 11 8.54 11.52 15.00
CA GLN A 11 8.27 11.83 13.60
C GLN A 11 6.89 11.26 13.26
N ASP A 12 5.87 11.66 14.05
CA ASP A 12 4.51 11.13 13.98
C ASP A 12 4.04 11.07 12.52
N TRP A 13 4.26 12.16 11.78
CA TRP A 13 3.84 12.28 10.39
C TRP A 13 4.41 11.23 9.43
N ILE A 14 5.58 10.62 9.71
CA ILE A 14 6.18 9.58 8.84
C ILE A 14 5.95 8.17 9.38
N CYS A 15 5.80 8.03 10.70
CA CYS A 15 5.52 6.75 11.34
C CYS A 15 4.10 6.26 10.99
N HIS A 16 3.12 7.17 10.95
CA HIS A 16 1.75 6.82 10.56
C HIS A 16 1.67 6.28 9.11
N PRO A 17 2.19 6.94 8.07
CA PRO A 17 2.16 6.40 6.71
C PRO A 17 3.10 5.20 6.53
N GLY A 18 4.19 5.09 7.29
CA GLY A 18 5.04 3.90 7.31
C GLY A 18 4.29 2.66 7.81
N TRP A 19 3.45 2.84 8.84
CA TRP A 19 2.56 1.80 9.33
C TRP A 19 1.43 1.51 8.34
N ASP A 20 0.73 2.54 7.87
CA ASP A 20 -0.45 2.40 7.02
C ASP A 20 -0.13 1.78 5.65
N MET A 21 0.98 2.19 5.02
CA MET A 21 1.32 1.76 3.67
C MET A 21 2.16 0.49 3.58
N TYR A 22 3.03 0.25 4.58
CA TYR A 22 3.99 -0.87 4.56
C TYR A 22 3.76 -1.88 5.70
N GLY A 23 3.04 -1.50 6.76
CA GLY A 23 2.84 -2.31 7.94
C GLY A 23 4.10 -2.46 8.80
N VAL A 24 5.00 -1.47 8.75
CA VAL A 24 6.19 -1.43 9.61
C VAL A 24 5.80 -0.94 11.00
N PHE A 25 6.02 -1.77 12.02
CA PHE A 25 5.68 -1.43 13.39
C PHE A 25 6.78 -0.58 14.06
N PHE A 26 6.38 0.53 14.69
CA PHE A 26 7.29 1.42 15.43
C PHE A 26 7.07 1.27 16.93
N SER A 27 8.11 0.89 17.67
CA SER A 27 8.07 0.81 19.14
C SER A 27 8.06 2.20 19.77
N ASN A 28 7.30 2.40 20.86
CA ASN A 28 7.17 3.65 21.63
C ASN A 28 6.44 4.81 20.92
N HIS A 29 5.58 4.53 19.94
CA HIS A 29 4.68 5.54 19.37
C HIS A 29 3.39 5.65 20.20
N PRO A 30 2.94 6.85 20.60
CA PRO A 30 1.78 7.02 21.50
C PRO A 30 0.44 6.66 20.85
N ASP A 31 0.25 6.91 19.54
CA ASP A 31 -0.96 6.55 18.80
C ASP A 31 -0.64 6.18 17.35
N LEU A 32 -0.56 4.88 17.03
CA LEU A 32 -0.25 4.41 15.68
C LEU A 32 -1.55 4.06 14.93
N ARG A 33 -2.24 5.08 14.43
CA ARG A 33 -3.46 4.92 13.63
C ARG A 33 -3.19 5.06 12.13
N ARG A 34 -4.14 4.60 11.32
CA ARG A 34 -4.13 4.80 9.87
C ARG A 34 -4.57 6.22 9.55
N ILE A 35 -4.00 6.81 8.49
CA ILE A 35 -4.27 8.21 8.13
C ILE A 35 -4.55 8.41 6.64
N LEU A 36 -4.12 7.50 5.77
CA LEU A 36 -4.28 7.59 4.33
C LEU A 36 -5.32 6.58 3.83
N THR A 37 -5.34 5.37 4.39
CA THR A 37 -6.34 4.36 4.01
C THR A 37 -7.69 4.64 4.64
N ASP A 38 -8.75 4.18 3.97
CA ASP A 38 -10.11 4.26 4.49
C ASP A 38 -10.26 3.43 5.78
N TYR A 39 -11.25 3.78 6.60
CA TYR A 39 -11.48 3.21 7.93
C TYR A 39 -11.71 1.69 7.90
N GLY A 40 -12.31 1.17 6.83
CA GLY A 40 -12.59 -0.26 6.64
C GLY A 40 -11.60 -0.98 5.72
N PHE A 41 -10.50 -0.32 5.33
CA PHE A 41 -9.54 -0.92 4.41
C PHE A 41 -8.79 -2.09 5.07
N GLU A 42 -8.51 -3.16 4.35
CA GLU A 42 -7.71 -4.28 4.85
C GLU A 42 -6.46 -4.46 3.97
N GLY A 43 -5.28 -4.39 4.60
CA GLY A 43 -3.99 -4.53 3.93
C GLY A 43 -3.15 -3.26 3.94
N HIS A 44 -2.02 -3.34 3.22
CA HIS A 44 -0.99 -2.31 3.15
C HIS A 44 -0.59 -2.10 1.68
N PRO A 45 -1.04 -1.01 1.02
CA PRO A 45 -1.00 -0.88 -0.44
C PRO A 45 0.39 -0.94 -1.07
N PHE A 46 1.44 -0.49 -0.36
CA PHE A 46 2.80 -0.43 -0.92
C PHE A 46 3.64 -1.67 -0.61
N ARG A 47 3.00 -2.76 -0.17
CA ARG A 47 3.67 -4.06 -0.18
C ARG A 47 3.67 -4.65 -1.58
N LYS A 48 4.75 -5.35 -1.94
CA LYS A 48 4.97 -5.89 -3.29
C LYS A 48 3.99 -6.98 -3.71
N ASP A 49 3.34 -7.62 -2.73
CA ASP A 49 2.31 -8.65 -2.88
C ASP A 49 0.91 -8.06 -3.11
N PHE A 50 0.70 -6.78 -2.83
CA PHE A 50 -0.61 -6.15 -2.97
C PHE A 50 -0.92 -5.83 -4.44
N PRO A 51 -2.11 -6.19 -4.96
CA PRO A 51 -2.50 -5.85 -6.33
C PRO A 51 -2.70 -4.34 -6.48
N VAL A 52 -2.28 -3.77 -7.61
CA VAL A 52 -2.33 -2.31 -7.86
C VAL A 52 -3.74 -1.73 -7.70
N GLN A 53 -4.76 -2.54 -7.99
CA GLN A 53 -6.16 -2.12 -7.94
C GLN A 53 -6.82 -2.35 -6.58
N GLY A 54 -6.18 -3.10 -5.70
CA GLY A 54 -6.80 -3.58 -4.46
C GLY A 54 -7.81 -4.70 -4.70
N TYR A 55 -8.55 -5.01 -3.63
CA TYR A 55 -9.52 -6.11 -3.61
C TYR A 55 -10.97 -5.64 -3.67
N VAL A 56 -11.21 -4.37 -3.33
CA VAL A 56 -12.53 -3.83 -3.05
C VAL A 56 -12.71 -2.51 -3.76
N GLU A 57 -13.86 -2.33 -4.37
CA GLU A 57 -14.32 -1.06 -4.95
C GLU A 57 -15.55 -0.53 -4.20
N VAL A 58 -15.74 0.79 -4.25
CA VAL A 58 -16.86 1.46 -3.58
C VAL A 58 -17.85 1.91 -4.64
N ARG A 59 -19.10 1.42 -4.56
CA ARG A 59 -20.22 1.90 -5.39
C ARG A 59 -21.34 2.45 -4.52
N TYR A 60 -22.12 3.37 -5.07
CA TYR A 60 -23.37 3.80 -4.44
C TYR A 60 -24.49 2.81 -4.77
N ASP A 61 -25.25 2.42 -3.76
CA ASP A 61 -26.44 1.59 -3.91
C ASP A 61 -27.70 2.45 -3.65
N ASP A 62 -28.60 2.54 -4.63
CA ASP A 62 -29.80 3.38 -4.53
C ASP A 62 -30.88 2.76 -3.65
N GLU A 63 -30.96 1.42 -3.55
CA GLU A 63 -31.94 0.75 -2.68
C GLU A 63 -31.64 1.00 -1.21
N LEU A 64 -30.36 0.91 -0.85
CA LEU A 64 -29.86 1.13 0.51
C LEU A 64 -29.54 2.60 0.80
N LYS A 65 -29.50 3.46 -0.22
CA LYS A 65 -29.10 4.87 -0.18
C LYS A 65 -27.77 5.11 0.53
N ARG A 66 -26.79 4.23 0.32
CA ARG A 66 -25.46 4.30 0.95
C ARG A 66 -24.35 3.80 0.03
N LEU A 67 -23.12 4.13 0.38
CA LEU A 67 -21.93 3.56 -0.24
C LEU A 67 -21.73 2.12 0.27
N VAL A 68 -21.50 1.21 -0.66
CA VAL A 68 -21.24 -0.21 -0.41
C VAL A 68 -19.88 -0.57 -1.00
N CYS A 69 -19.13 -1.37 -0.26
CA CYS A 69 -17.84 -1.90 -0.64
C CYS A 69 -18.01 -3.32 -1.19
N GLU A 70 -17.64 -3.54 -2.44
CA GLU A 70 -17.81 -4.82 -3.15
C GLU A 70 -16.49 -5.34 -3.69
N PRO A 71 -16.36 -6.66 -3.92
CA PRO A 71 -15.19 -7.19 -4.60
C PRO A 71 -15.06 -6.56 -5.98
N ILE A 72 -13.83 -6.20 -6.35
CA ILE A 72 -13.58 -5.47 -7.60
C ILE A 72 -13.94 -6.30 -8.84
N GLU A 73 -14.78 -5.75 -9.71
CA GLU A 73 -15.09 -6.30 -11.02
C GLU A 73 -14.67 -5.33 -12.13
N MET A 74 -13.53 -5.62 -12.76
CA MET A 74 -13.04 -4.77 -13.83
C MET A 74 -13.57 -5.16 -15.20
N ALA A 75 -14.09 -4.17 -15.93
CA ALA A 75 -14.39 -4.34 -17.35
C ALA A 75 -13.13 -4.60 -18.20
N GLN A 76 -11.99 -4.04 -17.80
CA GLN A 76 -10.69 -4.26 -18.44
C GLN A 76 -9.59 -4.41 -17.39
N GLU A 77 -8.80 -5.49 -17.49
CA GLU A 77 -7.67 -5.71 -16.61
C GLU A 77 -6.49 -4.75 -16.87
N TYR A 78 -5.65 -4.55 -15.86
CA TYR A 78 -4.41 -3.79 -16.02
C TYR A 78 -3.48 -4.52 -16.99
N ARG A 79 -3.17 -3.86 -18.12
CA ARG A 79 -2.23 -4.38 -19.12
C ARG A 79 -0.80 -4.13 -18.68
N LYS A 80 -0.15 -5.15 -18.15
CA LYS A 80 1.28 -5.13 -17.83
C LYS A 80 2.09 -5.26 -19.11
N PHE A 81 2.80 -4.20 -19.47
CA PHE A 81 3.79 -4.24 -20.55
C PHE A 81 5.17 -4.52 -19.96
N ASP A 82 5.85 -5.55 -20.48
CA ASP A 82 7.24 -5.82 -20.14
C ASP A 82 8.14 -4.98 -21.07
N ILE A 83 8.43 -3.76 -20.63
CA ILE A 83 9.22 -2.76 -21.39
C ILE A 83 10.73 -2.92 -21.12
N SER A 84 11.13 -3.91 -20.33
CA SER A 84 12.53 -4.16 -20.02
C SER A 84 13.31 -4.48 -21.30
N PRO A 85 14.39 -3.74 -21.61
CA PRO A 85 15.24 -4.05 -22.75
C PRO A 85 15.95 -5.39 -22.54
N THR A 86 16.14 -6.15 -23.61
CA THR A 86 16.88 -7.42 -23.59
C THR A 86 18.38 -7.21 -23.41
N TRP A 87 18.90 -6.07 -23.86
CA TRP A 87 20.33 -5.74 -23.80
C TRP A 87 20.66 -4.87 -22.58
N GLU A 88 21.81 -5.12 -21.97
CA GLU A 88 22.33 -4.32 -20.88
C GLU A 88 22.72 -2.91 -21.35
N GLN A 89 22.18 -1.90 -20.68
CA GLN A 89 22.47 -0.50 -21.00
C GLN A 89 23.70 0.05 -20.27
N PHE A 90 24.02 -0.49 -19.10
CA PHE A 90 25.05 0.06 -18.22
C PHE A 90 26.08 -0.99 -17.78
N PRO A 91 27.14 -1.24 -18.58
CA PRO A 91 28.16 -2.26 -18.27
C PRO A 91 28.91 -2.02 -16.95
N THR A 92 28.97 -0.76 -16.49
CA THR A 92 29.69 -0.36 -15.28
C THR A 92 29.06 -0.89 -13.99
N PHE A 93 27.75 -1.13 -13.97
CA PHE A 93 27.01 -1.55 -12.77
C PHE A 93 26.66 -3.04 -12.79
N ARG A 94 27.32 -3.82 -13.65
CA ARG A 94 27.22 -5.27 -13.64
C ARG A 94 27.75 -5.80 -12.31
N LYS A 95 26.88 -6.46 -11.54
CA LYS A 95 27.25 -7.13 -10.30
C LYS A 95 27.94 -8.47 -10.58
#